data_AF-A0A6I7QAU6-F1
#
_entry.id   AF-A0A6I7QAU6-F1
#
_cell.length_a   1.000
_cell.length_b   1.000
_cell.length_c   1.000
_cell.angle_alpha   90.00
_cell.angle_beta   90.00
_cell.angle_gamma   90.00
#
_symmetry.space_group_name_H-M   'P 1'
#
loop_
_entity.id
_entity.type
_entity.pdbx_description
1 polymer ?
#
loop_
_entity_poly.entity_id
_entity_poly.type
_entity_poly.pdbx_seq_one_letter_code
_entity_poly.pdbx_strand_id
1 'polypeptide(L)'
;MENFSTQWFTAYYLSLGALLISYSLYLFIKTDSMKDYLLNAAENETPPSAWRSILKYLLLFTIPCIVLSFTPFSWIELLFSLWSLIIIFVGGQLLLLWPHTSKAIKTMKGELNRKIRIVAANMLSIGIILFLLTYILIERTQSF
;
A
#
# COMPACT_ATOMS: atom_id res chain seq x y z
N MET A 1 5.09 25.27 11.30
CA MET A 1 5.36 23.86 11.00
C MET A 1 4.08 23.05 10.84
N GLU A 2 3.04 23.32 11.64
CA GLU A 2 1.73 22.65 11.53
C GLU A 2 1.12 22.75 10.12
N ASN A 3 1.07 23.93 9.51
CA ASN A 3 0.53 24.10 8.15
C ASN A 3 1.26 23.24 7.09
N PHE A 4 2.58 23.09 7.21
CA PHE A 4 3.35 22.28 6.26
C PHE A 4 3.08 20.78 6.44
N SER A 5 3.04 20.30 7.69
CA SER A 5 2.75 18.91 8.00
C SER A 5 1.33 18.53 7.57
N THR A 6 0.34 19.39 7.84
CA THR A 6 -1.03 19.23 7.37
C THR A 6 -1.11 19.14 5.85
N GLN A 7 -0.49 20.07 5.12
CA GLN A 7 -0.45 20.02 3.65
C GLN A 7 0.23 18.76 3.12
N TRP A 8 1.31 18.32 3.76
CA TRP A 8 2.01 17.09 3.40
C TRP A 8 1.13 15.86 3.58
N PHE A 9 0.47 15.71 4.73
CA PHE A 9 -0.45 14.60 4.99
C PHE A 9 -1.68 14.64 4.08
N THR A 10 -2.24 15.81 3.79
CA THR A 10 -3.32 15.95 2.80
C THR A 10 -2.87 15.45 1.43
N ALA A 11 -1.72 15.92 0.93
CA ALA A 11 -1.21 15.50 -0.38
C ALA A 11 -0.90 14.00 -0.40
N TYR A 12 -0.34 13.48 0.69
CA TYR A 12 0.01 12.07 0.84
C TYR A 12 -1.24 11.18 0.86
N TYR A 13 -2.23 11.48 1.70
CA TYR A 13 -3.48 10.72 1.78
C TYR A 13 -4.29 10.77 0.49
N LEU A 14 -4.37 11.93 -0.14
CA LEU A 14 -5.05 12.08 -1.42
C LEU A 14 -4.38 11.22 -2.50
N SER A 15 -3.05 11.33 -2.63
CA SER A 15 -2.29 10.60 -3.65
C SER A 15 -2.33 9.09 -3.42
N LEU A 16 -2.09 8.65 -2.19
CA LEU A 16 -2.11 7.24 -1.83
C LEU A 16 -3.52 6.65 -1.91
N GLY A 17 -4.53 7.40 -1.47
CA GLY A 17 -5.94 7.03 -1.62
C GLY A 17 -6.32 6.82 -3.09
N ALA A 18 -5.99 7.78 -3.95
CA ALA A 18 -6.25 7.67 -5.39
C ALA A 18 -5.52 6.48 -6.04
N LEU A 19 -4.26 6.23 -5.65
CA LEU A 19 -3.49 5.08 -6.14
C LEU A 19 -4.10 3.75 -5.70
N LEU A 20 -4.49 3.63 -4.43
CA LEU A 20 -5.10 2.42 -3.90
C LEU A 20 -6.45 2.13 -4.56
N ILE A 21 -7.30 3.15 -4.74
CA ILE A 21 -8.59 2.99 -5.43
C ILE A 21 -8.36 2.61 -6.89
N SER A 22 -7.56 3.37 -7.64
CA SER A 22 -7.33 3.09 -9.07
C SER A 22 -6.71 1.70 -9.30
N TYR A 23 -5.72 1.31 -8.49
CA TYR A 23 -5.10 0.00 -8.60
C TYR A 23 -6.02 -1.14 -8.13
N SER A 24 -6.86 -0.91 -7.11
CA SER A 24 -7.85 -1.90 -6.70
C SER A 24 -8.87 -2.21 -7.81
N LEU A 25 -9.38 -1.17 -8.48
CA LEU A 25 -10.27 -1.32 -9.63
C LEU A 25 -9.57 -2.05 -10.77
N TYR A 26 -8.31 -1.69 -11.05
CA TYR A 26 -7.48 -2.42 -12.00
C TYR A 26 -7.36 -3.91 -11.65
N LEU A 27 -7.08 -4.25 -10.39
CA LEU A 27 -6.98 -5.64 -9.93
C LEU A 27 -8.30 -6.40 -10.04
N PHE A 28 -9.45 -5.75 -9.78
CA PHE A 28 -10.76 -6.38 -9.96
C PHE A 28 -11.04 -6.72 -11.43
N ILE A 29 -10.70 -5.81 -12.35
CA ILE A 29 -10.91 -5.98 -13.79
C ILE A 29 -9.91 -6.98 -14.38
N LYS A 30 -8.65 -6.92 -13.95
CA LYS A 30 -7.52 -7.70 -14.47
C LYS A 30 -7.04 -8.80 -13.52
N THR A 31 -7.96 -9.36 -12.72
CA THR A 31 -7.62 -10.41 -11.74
C THR A 31 -6.91 -11.59 -12.40
N ASP A 32 -7.45 -12.09 -13.52
CA ASP A 32 -6.88 -13.24 -14.21
C ASP A 32 -5.49 -12.94 -14.79
N SER A 33 -5.30 -11.76 -15.39
CA SER A 33 -3.99 -11.33 -15.89
C SER A 33 -2.96 -11.20 -14.76
N MET A 34 -3.38 -10.73 -13.57
CA MET A 34 -2.50 -10.66 -12.40
C MET A 34 -2.16 -12.06 -11.86
N LYS A 35 -3.12 -12.99 -11.86
CA LYS A 35 -2.87 -14.40 -11.52
C LYS A 35 -1.82 -15.01 -12.44
N ASP A 36 -1.97 -14.85 -13.75
CA ASP A 36 -1.03 -15.39 -14.72
C ASP A 36 0.36 -14.75 -14.56
N TYR A 37 0.41 -13.44 -14.34
CA TYR A 37 1.66 -12.74 -14.02
C TYR A 37 2.37 -13.33 -12.79
N LEU A 38 1.64 -13.57 -11.70
CA LEU A 38 2.19 -14.15 -10.47
C LEU A 38 2.66 -15.60 -10.65
N LEU A 39 1.91 -16.40 -11.42
CA LEU A 39 2.29 -17.77 -11.73
C LEU A 39 3.56 -17.80 -12.59
N ASN A 40 3.63 -16.98 -13.62
CA ASN A 40 4.82 -16.85 -14.48
C ASN A 40 6.05 -16.39 -13.68
N ALA A 41 5.88 -15.40 -12.78
CA ALA A 41 6.96 -14.96 -11.91
C ALA A 41 7.40 -16.05 -10.93
N ALA A 42 6.46 -16.85 -10.41
CA ALA A 42 6.77 -17.98 -9.55
C ALA A 42 7.46 -19.13 -10.31
N GLU A 43 7.10 -19.37 -11.57
CA GLU A 43 7.72 -20.37 -12.44
C GLU A 43 9.17 -20.04 -12.75
N ASN A 44 9.47 -18.77 -13.06
CA ASN A 44 10.83 -18.32 -13.35
C ASN A 44 11.72 -18.15 -12.10
N GLU A 45 11.20 -18.41 -10.90
CA GLU A 45 11.90 -18.24 -9.60
C GLU A 45 12.55 -16.86 -9.38
N THR A 46 12.17 -15.87 -10.18
CA THR A 46 12.66 -14.50 -10.08
C THR A 46 11.57 -13.59 -9.51
N PRO A 47 11.85 -12.84 -8.43
CA PRO A 47 10.88 -11.90 -7.89
C PRO A 47 10.56 -10.79 -8.90
N PRO A 48 9.30 -10.33 -8.97
CA PRO A 48 8.91 -9.14 -9.73
C PRO A 48 9.78 -7.92 -9.43
N SER A 49 10.52 -7.43 -10.43
CA SER A 49 11.36 -6.22 -10.28
C SER A 49 10.54 -5.00 -9.89
N ALA A 50 9.32 -4.88 -10.41
CA ALA A 50 8.37 -3.82 -10.07
C ALA A 50 8.06 -3.77 -8.57
N TRP A 51 7.95 -4.92 -7.90
CA TRP A 51 7.62 -4.96 -6.47
C TRP A 51 8.74 -4.41 -5.60
N ARG A 52 10.00 -4.68 -5.99
CA ARG A 52 11.17 -4.10 -5.34
C ARG A 52 11.17 -2.58 -5.45
N SER A 53 10.87 -2.05 -6.64
CA SER A 53 10.78 -0.60 -6.86
C SER A 53 9.65 0.02 -6.03
N ILE A 54 8.45 -0.58 -6.05
CA ILE A 54 7.30 -0.11 -5.27
C ILE A 54 7.65 -0.04 -3.78
N LEU A 55 8.23 -1.09 -3.19
CA LEU A 55 8.62 -1.10 -1.79
C LEU A 55 9.68 -0.04 -1.46
N LYS A 56 10.66 0.17 -2.36
CA LYS A 56 11.67 1.21 -2.18
C LYS A 56 11.03 2.60 -2.12
N TYR A 57 10.12 2.91 -3.04
CA TYR A 57 9.42 4.20 -3.04
C TYR A 57 8.50 4.33 -1.82
N LEU A 58 7.74 3.29 -1.47
CA LEU A 58 6.89 3.28 -0.27
C LEU A 58 7.69 3.53 1.00
N LEU A 59 8.88 2.93 1.12
CA LEU A 59 9.79 3.17 2.25
C LEU A 59 10.27 4.62 2.27
N LEU A 60 10.72 5.15 1.13
CA LEU A 60 11.17 6.55 1.01
C LEU A 60 10.07 7.56 1.34
N PHE A 61 8.80 7.24 1.05
CA PHE A 61 7.67 8.08 1.43
C PHE A 61 7.24 7.91 2.89
N THR A 62 7.37 6.71 3.44
CA THR A 62 6.95 6.39 4.82
C THR A 62 7.90 7.01 5.85
N ILE A 63 9.21 7.06 5.58
CA ILE A 63 10.20 7.63 6.51
C ILE A 63 9.89 9.11 6.85
N PRO A 64 9.69 10.02 5.88
CA PRO A 64 9.25 11.38 6.18
C PRO A 64 7.94 11.44 6.95
N CYS A 65 6.95 10.59 6.62
CA CYS A 65 5.67 10.55 7.33
C CYS A 65 5.84 10.21 8.82
N ILE A 66 6.75 9.29 9.16
CA ILE A 66 7.07 8.99 10.57
C ILE A 66 7.63 10.24 11.25
N VAL A 67 8.63 10.89 10.66
CA VAL A 67 9.24 12.09 11.26
C VAL A 67 8.22 13.22 11.42
N LEU A 68 7.39 13.45 10.39
CA LEU A 68 6.37 14.49 10.39
C LEU A 68 5.19 14.17 11.31
N SER A 69 4.90 12.89 11.60
CA SER A 69 3.85 12.50 12.55
C SER A 69 4.12 12.95 13.99
N PHE A 70 5.35 13.34 14.30
CA PHE A 70 5.71 13.95 15.58
C PHE A 70 5.54 15.47 15.61
N THR A 71 5.33 16.13 14.46
CA THR A 71 5.26 17.60 14.36
C THR A 71 4.23 18.06 13.31
N PRO A 72 2.98 18.40 13.69
CA PRO A 72 2.38 18.29 15.03
C PRO A 72 2.16 16.82 15.40
N PHE A 73 2.30 16.50 16.69
CA PHE A 73 2.14 15.13 17.15
C PHE A 73 0.69 14.66 16.95
N SER A 74 0.52 13.59 16.17
CA SER A 74 -0.77 12.94 15.98
C SER A 74 -0.66 11.43 16.03
N TRP A 75 -1.42 10.85 16.95
CA TRP A 75 -1.52 9.41 17.13
C TRP A 75 -2.04 8.69 15.89
N ILE A 76 -2.91 9.34 15.11
CA ILE A 76 -3.50 8.75 13.89
C ILE A 76 -2.43 8.62 12.81
N GLU A 77 -1.68 9.70 12.56
CA GLU A 77 -0.60 9.72 11.57
C GLU A 77 0.56 8.79 11.97
N LEU A 78 0.87 8.71 13.27
CA LEU A 78 1.88 7.78 13.79
C LEU A 78 1.46 6.32 13.60
N LEU A 79 0.23 5.97 13.98
CA LEU A 79 -0.32 4.62 13.81
C LEU A 79 -0.34 4.23 12.32
N PHE A 80 -0.76 5.13 11.44
CA PHE A 80 -0.76 4.91 10.00
C PHE A 80 0.65 4.67 9.44
N SER A 81 1.62 5.46 9.89
CA SER A 81 3.02 5.34 9.46
C SER A 81 3.65 4.03 9.94
N LEU A 82 3.37 3.62 11.18
CA LEU A 82 3.78 2.32 11.72
C LEU A 82 3.14 1.16 10.94
N TRP A 83 1.85 1.26 10.63
CA TRP A 83 1.15 0.25 9.84
C TRP A 83 1.71 0.12 8.42
N SER A 84 2.07 1.25 7.79
CA SER A 84 2.75 1.28 6.49
C SER A 84 4.11 0.58 6.55
N LEU A 85 4.89 0.79 7.62
CA LEU A 85 6.15 0.07 7.84
C LEU A 85 5.95 -1.45 7.93
N ILE A 86 4.92 -1.92 8.63
CA ILE A 86 4.61 -3.34 8.74
C ILE A 86 4.35 -3.94 7.35
N ILE A 87 3.59 -3.24 6.50
CA ILE A 87 3.33 -3.69 5.12
C ILE A 87 4.62 -3.76 4.30
N ILE A 88 5.45 -2.73 4.40
CA ILE A 88 6.73 -2.69 3.69
C ILE A 88 7.64 -3.84 4.14
N PHE A 89 7.69 -4.10 5.45
CA PHE A 89 8.45 -5.19 6.03
C PHE A 89 7.96 -6.56 5.53
N VAL A 90 6.65 -6.82 5.60
CA VAL A 90 6.06 -8.08 5.13
C VAL A 90 6.29 -8.25 3.63
N GLY A 91 6.05 -7.21 2.82
CA GLY A 91 6.31 -7.24 1.38
C GLY A 91 7.77 -7.48 1.05
N GLY A 92 8.68 -6.86 1.81
CA GLY A 92 10.12 -7.08 1.71
C GLY A 92 10.51 -8.52 2.03
N GLN A 93 9.97 -9.10 3.10
CA GLN A 93 10.21 -10.51 3.43
C GLN A 93 9.71 -11.46 2.34
N LEU A 94 8.54 -11.21 1.74
CA LEU A 94 8.03 -12.03 0.63
C LEU A 94 8.94 -12.00 -0.59
N LEU A 95 9.64 -10.88 -0.85
CA LEU A 95 10.63 -10.79 -1.91
C LEU A 95 11.97 -11.45 -1.53
N LEU A 96 12.42 -11.31 -0.28
CA LEU A 96 13.66 -11.91 0.20
C LEU A 96 13.56 -13.43 0.26
N LEU A 97 12.41 -13.96 0.67
CA LEU A 97 12.10 -15.39 0.75
C LEU A 97 11.35 -15.87 -0.49
N TRP A 98 11.65 -15.28 -1.65
CA TRP A 98 10.95 -15.58 -2.91
C TRP A 98 10.87 -17.08 -3.25
N PRO A 99 11.89 -17.93 -3.03
CA PRO A 99 11.78 -19.38 -3.29
C PRO A 99 10.66 -20.05 -2.47
N HIS A 100 10.42 -19.60 -1.25
CA HIS A 100 9.32 -20.10 -0.42
C HIS A 100 7.98 -19.51 -0.87
N THR A 101 7.95 -18.21 -1.19
CA THR A 101 6.76 -17.51 -1.66
C THR A 101 6.29 -18.04 -3.01
N SER A 102 7.19 -18.32 -3.95
CA SER A 102 6.89 -18.88 -5.27
C SER A 102 6.28 -20.27 -5.14
N LYS A 103 6.80 -21.11 -4.24
CA LYS A 103 6.23 -22.42 -3.92
C LYS A 103 4.81 -22.30 -3.37
N ALA A 104 4.57 -21.34 -2.47
CA ALA A 104 3.24 -21.07 -1.92
C ALA A 104 2.25 -20.55 -2.99
N ILE A 105 2.71 -19.72 -3.92
CA ILE A 105 1.90 -19.25 -5.06
C ILE A 105 1.49 -20.42 -5.95
N LYS A 106 2.43 -21.33 -6.26
CA LYS A 106 2.18 -22.53 -7.08
C LYS A 106 1.18 -23.47 -6.41
N THR A 107 1.32 -23.74 -5.11
CA THR A 107 0.40 -24.65 -4.38
C THR A 107 -1.00 -24.05 -4.23
N MET A 108 -1.12 -22.73 -4.13
CA MET A 108 -2.42 -22.04 -3.98
C MET A 108 -3.02 -21.54 -5.31
N LYS A 109 -2.56 -22.04 -6.47
CA LYS A 109 -3.00 -21.61 -7.81
C LYS A 109 -4.52 -21.54 -7.98
N GLY A 110 -5.26 -22.50 -7.42
CA GLY A 110 -6.73 -22.56 -7.49
C GLY A 110 -7.41 -21.43 -6.71
N GLU A 111 -6.80 -20.95 -5.64
CA GLU A 111 -7.35 -19.87 -4.80
C GLU A 111 -6.80 -18.48 -5.13
N LEU A 112 -5.85 -18.39 -6.07
CA LEU A 112 -5.09 -17.16 -6.29
C LEU A 112 -5.99 -15.99 -6.71
N ASN A 113 -6.99 -16.24 -7.57
CA ASN A 113 -7.97 -15.23 -7.97
C ASN A 113 -8.77 -14.69 -6.76
N ARG A 114 -9.19 -15.57 -5.85
CA ARG A 114 -9.89 -15.17 -4.63
C ARG A 114 -8.99 -14.29 -3.76
N LYS A 115 -7.73 -14.68 -3.58
CA LYS A 115 -6.75 -13.92 -2.78
C LYS A 115 -6.45 -12.55 -3.40
N ILE A 116 -6.26 -12.47 -4.72
CA ILE A 116 -6.05 -11.19 -5.43
C ILE A 116 -7.26 -10.27 -5.24
N ARG A 117 -8.49 -10.79 -5.35
CA ARG A 117 -9.71 -9.99 -5.12
C ARG A 117 -9.86 -9.53 -3.68
N ILE A 118 -9.48 -10.35 -2.69
CA ILE A 118 -9.46 -9.94 -1.28
C ILE A 118 -8.44 -8.80 -1.07
N VAL A 119 -7.25 -8.92 -1.67
CA VAL A 119 -6.25 -7.85 -1.63
C VAL A 119 -6.78 -6.58 -2.29
N ALA A 120 -7.42 -6.69 -3.46
CA ALA A 120 -8.05 -5.55 -4.13
C ALA A 120 -9.14 -4.90 -3.27
N ALA A 121 -10.01 -5.69 -2.62
CA ALA A 121 -11.03 -5.18 -1.70
C ALA A 121 -10.41 -4.45 -0.49
N ASN A 122 -9.35 -5.01 0.09
CA ASN A 122 -8.62 -4.37 1.18
C ASN A 122 -8.00 -3.04 0.72
N MET A 123 -7.32 -3.03 -0.43
CA MET A 123 -6.75 -1.81 -1.02
C MET A 123 -7.82 -0.74 -1.26
N LEU A 124 -8.97 -1.12 -1.81
CA LEU A 124 -10.11 -0.21 -2.00
C LEU A 124 -10.58 0.39 -0.68
N SER A 125 -10.78 -0.46 0.34
CA SER A 125 -11.21 -0.05 1.68
C SER A 125 -10.22 0.95 2.31
N ILE A 126 -8.93 0.62 2.29
CA ILE A 126 -7.87 1.53 2.79
C ILE A 126 -7.88 2.84 2.01
N GLY A 127 -8.04 2.79 0.68
CA GLY A 127 -8.13 3.98 -0.16
C GLY A 127 -9.29 4.90 0.25
N ILE A 128 -10.47 4.34 0.52
CA ILE A 128 -11.63 5.09 1.01
C ILE A 128 -11.33 5.73 2.38
N ILE A 129 -10.73 4.98 3.31
CA ILE A 129 -10.33 5.50 4.63
C ILE A 129 -9.36 6.68 4.48
N LEU A 130 -8.41 6.60 3.55
CA LEU A 130 -7.48 7.70 3.27
C LEU A 130 -8.19 8.95 2.73
N PHE A 131 -9.20 8.79 1.86
CA PHE A 131 -10.02 9.93 1.42
C PHE A 131 -10.81 10.55 2.58
N LEU A 132 -11.36 9.74 3.47
CA LEU A 132 -12.05 10.24 4.67
C LEU A 132 -11.09 10.99 5.60
N LEU A 133 -9.87 10.46 5.83
CA LEU A 133 -8.83 11.14 6.59
C LEU A 133 -8.41 12.45 5.93
N THR A 134 -8.30 12.48 4.59
CA THR A 134 -8.03 13.71 3.82
C THR A 134 -9.13 14.75 4.05
N TYR A 135 -10.40 14.34 3.97
CA TYR A 135 -11.55 15.21 4.22
C TYR A 135 -11.52 15.81 5.62
N ILE A 136 -11.31 14.98 6.66
CA ILE A 136 -11.20 15.43 8.05
C ILE A 136 -10.05 16.43 8.22
N LEU A 137 -8.90 16.18 7.57
CA LEU A 137 -7.76 17.10 7.62
C LEU A 137 -8.10 18.46 7.00
N ILE A 138 -8.77 18.48 5.85
CA ILE A 138 -9.20 19.71 5.17
C ILE A 138 -10.19 20.47 6.03
N GLU A 139 -11.21 19.79 6.58
CA GLU A 139 -12.23 20.41 7.43
C GLU A 139 -11.61 21.02 8.68
N ARG A 140 -10.69 20.31 9.35
CA ARG A 140 -9.93 20.83 10.49
C ARG A 140 -9.07 22.04 10.10
N THR A 141 -8.56 22.11 8.88
CA THR A 141 -7.73 23.24 8.43
C THR A 141 -8.55 24.49 8.10
N GLN A 142 -9.80 24.31 7.64
CA GLN A 142 -10.70 25.42 7.29
C GLN A 142 -11.46 26.01 8.49
N SER A 143 -11.50 25.28 9.61
CA SER A 143 -12.21 25.68 10.84
C SER A 143 -11.36 26.49 11.83
N PHE A 144 -10.11 26.81 11.47
CA PHE A 144 -9.22 27.77 12.14
C PHE A 144 -9.00 29.00 11.25
#